data_AF-A0A899FTX6-F1
#
_entry.id   AF-A0A899FTX6-F1
#
_cell.length_a   1.000
_cell.length_b   1.000
_cell.length_c   1.000
_cell.angle_alpha   90.00
_cell.angle_beta   90.00
_cell.angle_gamma   90.00
#
_symmetry.space_group_name_H-M   'P 1'
#
loop_
_entity.id
_entity.type
_entity.pdbx_description
1 polymer ?
#
loop_
_entity_poly.entity_id
_entity_poly.type
_entity_poly.pdbx_seq_one_letter_code
_entity_poly.pdbx_strand_id
1 'polypeptide(L)'
;MRKPDREIDLSEPLKPPLPPPPDIVNNVQGSSAGASSGEFHIYKVARRREYERMKMLEEETRHEINEREFNIARKTILRKDEEKTAKNRARRQKRKQNRANRAKNIAENTTLDNDKN
;
A
#
# COMPACT_ATOMS: atom_id res chain seq x y z
N MET A 1 -28.04 -16.22 14.28
CA MET A 1 -26.70 -16.16 14.92
C MET A 1 -26.66 -17.17 16.05
N ARG A 2 -25.82 -18.21 15.97
CA ARG A 2 -25.89 -19.38 16.86
C ARG A 2 -25.15 -19.19 18.21
N LYS A 3 -24.21 -18.24 18.33
CA LYS A 3 -23.59 -17.75 19.59
C LYS A 3 -22.97 -16.35 19.37
N PRO A 4 -23.61 -15.26 19.85
CA PRO A 4 -23.08 -13.90 19.68
C PRO A 4 -21.98 -13.53 20.69
N ASP A 5 -21.91 -14.20 21.86
CA ASP A 5 -20.99 -13.85 22.95
C ASP A 5 -19.59 -14.49 22.81
N ARG A 6 -19.35 -15.25 21.74
CA ARG A 6 -18.05 -15.88 21.51
C ARG A 6 -17.11 -14.82 20.95
N GLU A 7 -16.07 -14.50 21.70
CA GLU A 7 -14.97 -13.66 21.22
C GLU A 7 -14.37 -14.26 19.94
N ILE A 8 -14.28 -13.42 18.91
CA ILE A 8 -13.66 -13.78 17.64
C ILE A 8 -12.19 -13.38 17.76
N ASP A 9 -11.30 -14.36 17.67
CA ASP A 9 -9.87 -14.10 17.58
C ASP A 9 -9.56 -13.53 16.19
N LEU A 10 -9.10 -12.28 16.14
CA LEU A 10 -8.72 -11.57 14.92
C LEU A 10 -7.19 -11.58 14.70
N SER A 11 -6.43 -12.23 15.59
CA SER A 11 -4.97 -12.20 15.57
C SER A 11 -4.35 -13.21 14.59
N GLU A 12 -5.07 -14.29 14.25
CA GLU A 12 -4.54 -15.33 13.38
C GLU A 12 -4.50 -14.87 11.91
N PRO A 13 -3.35 -15.03 11.22
CA PRO A 13 -3.29 -14.81 9.79
C PRO A 13 -4.18 -15.83 9.07
N LEU A 14 -4.95 -15.34 8.09
CA LEU A 14 -6.05 -16.09 7.46
C LEU A 14 -5.62 -17.43 6.82
N LYS A 15 -4.34 -17.59 6.46
CA LYS A 15 -3.74 -18.85 5.99
C LYS A 15 -2.25 -18.92 6.37
N PRO A 16 -1.78 -20.04 6.96
CA PRO A 16 -0.35 -20.23 7.18
C PRO A 16 0.38 -20.38 5.82
N PRO A 17 1.61 -19.87 5.70
CA PRO A 17 2.42 -20.07 4.51
C PRO A 17 2.75 -21.55 4.32
N LEU A 18 3.10 -21.94 3.09
CA LEU A 18 3.56 -23.29 2.83
C LEU A 18 4.83 -23.60 3.63
N PRO A 19 4.96 -24.81 4.20
CA PRO A 19 6.17 -25.17 4.92
C PRO A 19 7.38 -25.15 3.97
N PRO A 20 8.58 -24.80 4.48
CA PRO A 20 9.79 -24.82 3.67
C PRO A 20 10.11 -26.25 3.21
N PRO A 21 10.69 -26.43 2.01
CA PRO A 21 11.14 -27.74 1.55
C PRO A 21 12.12 -28.34 2.57
N PRO A 22 12.06 -29.66 2.83
CA PRO A 22 13.02 -30.31 3.72
C PRO A 22 14.41 -30.28 3.11
N ASP A 23 15.43 -30.01 3.93
CA ASP A 23 16.82 -29.92 3.48
C ASP A 23 17.39 -31.27 3.03
N ILE A 24 16.95 -32.36 3.66
CA ILE A 24 17.42 -33.71 3.36
C ILE A 24 16.22 -34.61 3.07
N VAL A 25 16.26 -35.26 1.91
CA VAL A 25 15.30 -36.30 1.54
C VAL A 25 15.97 -37.64 1.72
N ASN A 26 15.51 -38.42 2.70
CA ASN A 26 16.12 -39.70 3.06
C ASN A 26 15.70 -40.86 2.14
N ASN A 27 14.76 -40.61 1.22
CA ASN A 27 14.03 -41.62 0.46
C ASN A 27 14.55 -41.75 -0.98
N VAL A 28 15.75 -41.24 -1.27
CA VAL A 28 16.28 -41.18 -2.64
C VAL A 28 16.85 -42.53 -3.04
N GLN A 29 16.09 -43.24 -3.89
CA GLN A 29 16.55 -44.45 -4.56
C GLN A 29 17.60 -44.08 -5.63
N GLY A 30 18.57 -44.96 -5.90
CA GLY A 30 19.66 -44.69 -6.86
C GLY A 30 19.15 -44.31 -8.26
N SER A 31 19.91 -43.47 -8.97
CA SER A 31 19.48 -42.83 -10.23
C SER A 31 19.12 -43.79 -11.38
N SER A 32 19.60 -45.03 -11.33
CA SER A 32 19.32 -46.07 -12.33
C SER A 32 18.29 -47.10 -11.86
N ALA A 33 17.78 -46.98 -10.63
CA ALA A 33 16.82 -47.93 -10.10
C ALA A 33 15.42 -47.60 -10.63
N GLY A 34 14.66 -48.65 -11.00
CA GLY A 34 13.36 -48.50 -11.65
C GLY A 34 12.29 -47.87 -10.75
N ALA A 35 11.17 -47.44 -11.35
CA ALA A 35 10.06 -46.86 -10.62
C ALA A 35 9.46 -47.88 -9.62
N SER A 36 9.45 -47.51 -8.35
CA SER A 36 8.79 -48.27 -7.28
C SER A 36 7.31 -47.85 -7.15
N SER A 37 6.47 -48.72 -6.58
CA SER A 37 5.03 -48.45 -6.38
C SER A 37 4.75 -47.21 -5.50
N GLY A 38 5.69 -46.82 -4.65
CA GLY A 38 5.59 -45.60 -3.82
C GLY A 38 5.92 -44.30 -4.57
N GLU A 39 6.60 -44.38 -5.71
CA GLU A 39 7.09 -43.21 -6.46
C GLU A 39 5.94 -42.34 -6.96
N PHE A 40 4.84 -42.97 -7.37
CA PHE A 40 3.65 -42.25 -7.81
C PHE A 40 3.08 -41.34 -6.71
N HIS A 41 3.06 -41.82 -5.46
CA HIS A 41 2.54 -41.04 -4.34
C HIS A 41 3.49 -39.90 -3.95
N ILE A 42 4.80 -40.14 -4.00
CA ILE A 42 5.83 -39.10 -3.80
C ILE A 42 5.63 -37.99 -4.83
N TYR A 43 5.50 -38.36 -6.11
CA TYR A 43 5.25 -37.42 -7.19
C TYR A 43 3.96 -36.61 -7.00
N LYS A 44 2.86 -37.27 -6.64
CA LYS A 44 1.56 -36.62 -6.40
C LYS A 44 1.65 -35.56 -5.30
N VAL A 45 2.33 -35.87 -4.20
CA VAL A 45 2.51 -34.94 -3.08
C VAL A 45 3.44 -33.78 -3.47
N ALA A 46 4.58 -34.08 -4.09
CA ALA A 46 5.53 -33.08 -4.55
C ALA A 46 4.91 -32.11 -5.57
N ARG A 47 4.15 -32.63 -6.55
CA ARG A 47 3.45 -31.82 -7.55
C ARG A 47 2.40 -30.92 -6.91
N ARG A 48 1.58 -31.44 -5.97
CA ARG A 48 0.59 -30.62 -5.25
C ARG A 48 1.26 -29.47 -4.52
N ARG A 49 2.31 -29.77 -3.76
CA ARG A 49 3.09 -28.77 -3.03
C ARG A 49 3.66 -27.68 -3.95
N GLU A 50 4.19 -28.08 -5.10
CA GLU A 50 4.76 -27.15 -6.05
C GLU A 50 3.70 -26.26 -6.72
N TYR A 51 2.53 -26.80 -7.05
CA TYR A 51 1.42 -25.99 -7.57
C TYR A 51 0.91 -24.98 -6.55
N GLU A 52 0.79 -25.38 -5.28
CA GLU A 52 0.43 -24.46 -4.20
C GLU A 52 1.49 -23.36 -4.06
N ARG A 53 2.78 -23.70 -4.15
CA ARG A 53 3.89 -22.74 -4.08
C ARG A 53 3.85 -21.74 -5.23
N MET A 54 3.68 -22.21 -6.46
CA MET A 54 3.55 -21.35 -7.64
C MET A 54 2.34 -20.43 -7.56
N LYS A 55 1.22 -20.95 -7.10
CA LYS A 55 0.00 -20.16 -6.91
C LYS A 55 0.19 -19.05 -5.88
N MET A 56 0.81 -19.33 -4.73
CA MET A 56 1.09 -18.32 -3.71
C MET A 56 2.01 -17.22 -4.25
N LEU A 57 3.09 -17.62 -4.95
CA LEU A 57 4.04 -16.67 -5.55
C LEU A 57 3.36 -15.75 -6.59
N GLU A 58 2.50 -16.31 -7.44
CA GLU A 58 1.75 -15.55 -8.43
C GLU A 58 0.74 -14.59 -7.77
N GLU A 59 0.05 -15.05 -6.73
CA GLU A 59 -0.89 -14.23 -5.96
C GLU A 59 -0.20 -13.05 -5.27
N GLU A 60 0.94 -13.29 -4.62
CA GLU A 60 1.78 -12.26 -3.99
C GLU A 60 2.31 -11.25 -5.01
N THR A 61 2.87 -11.73 -6.12
CA THR A 61 3.39 -10.87 -7.19
C THR A 61 2.29 -9.98 -7.76
N ARG A 62 1.10 -10.55 -8.03
CA ARG A 62 -0.04 -9.78 -8.53
C ARG A 62 -0.50 -8.75 -7.52
N HIS A 63 -0.52 -9.09 -6.24
CA HIS A 63 -0.89 -8.15 -5.18
C HIS A 63 0.10 -6.98 -5.11
N GLU A 64 1.40 -7.25 -5.12
CA GLU A 64 2.44 -6.22 -5.09
C GLU A 64 2.35 -5.26 -6.28
N ILE A 65 2.15 -5.79 -7.49
CA ILE A 65 1.95 -4.97 -8.70
C ILE A 65 0.74 -4.05 -8.53
N ASN A 66 -0.40 -4.60 -8.13
CA ASN A 66 -1.64 -3.85 -7.94
C ASN A 66 -1.48 -2.75 -6.87
N GLU A 67 -0.83 -3.07 -5.74
CA GLU A 67 -0.57 -2.08 -4.68
C GLU A 67 0.36 -0.98 -5.17
N ARG A 68 1.40 -1.33 -5.91
CA ARG A 68 2.35 -0.36 -6.49
C ARG A 68 1.64 0.60 -7.44
N GLU A 69 0.84 0.08 -8.36
CA GLU A 69 0.06 0.88 -9.31
C GLU A 69 -0.94 1.79 -8.58
N PHE A 70 -1.67 1.25 -7.62
CA PHE A 70 -2.59 2.01 -6.79
C PHE A 70 -1.89 3.16 -6.04
N ASN A 71 -0.76 2.87 -5.41
CA ASN A 71 0.01 3.86 -4.65
C ASN A 71 0.57 4.96 -5.55
N ILE A 72 1.03 4.63 -6.76
CA ILE A 72 1.46 5.61 -7.75
C ILE A 72 0.28 6.49 -8.16
N ALA A 73 -0.85 5.90 -8.57
CA ALA A 73 -2.05 6.64 -8.97
C ALA A 73 -2.51 7.59 -7.84
N ARG A 74 -2.61 7.10 -6.61
CA ARG A 74 -2.98 7.88 -5.43
C ARG A 74 -2.03 9.07 -5.19
N LYS A 75 -0.70 8.84 -5.25
CA LYS A 75 0.29 9.90 -5.10
C LYS A 75 0.17 10.98 -6.19
N THR A 76 -0.11 10.58 -7.44
CA THR A 76 -0.26 11.56 -8.53
C THR A 76 -1.50 12.44 -8.36
N ILE A 77 -2.62 11.87 -7.88
CA ILE A 77 -3.86 12.61 -7.60
C ILE A 77 -3.62 13.59 -6.45
N LEU A 78 -3.06 13.10 -5.34
CA LEU A 78 -2.75 13.92 -4.18
C LEU A 78 -1.85 15.10 -4.55
N ARG A 79 -0.79 14.85 -5.33
CA ARG A 79 0.12 15.92 -5.80
C ARG A 79 -0.61 16.96 -6.66
N LYS A 80 -1.48 16.56 -7.59
CA LYS A 80 -2.26 17.49 -8.42
C LYS A 80 -3.20 18.35 -7.57
N ASP A 81 -3.80 17.78 -6.54
CA ASP A 81 -4.69 18.49 -5.63
C ASP A 81 -3.92 19.44 -4.71
N GLU A 82 -2.76 19.03 -4.21
CA GLU A 82 -1.84 19.88 -3.46
C GLU A 82 -1.33 21.06 -4.29
N GLU A 83 -0.94 20.84 -5.56
CA GLU A 83 -0.51 21.92 -6.46
C GLU A 83 -1.65 22.95 -6.70
N LYS A 84 -2.88 22.47 -6.95
CA LYS A 84 -4.06 23.33 -7.12
C LYS A 84 -4.36 24.12 -5.85
N THR A 85 -4.37 23.45 -4.69
CA THR A 85 -4.68 24.08 -3.41
C THR A 85 -3.59 25.05 -2.98
N ALA A 86 -2.32 24.74 -3.18
CA ALA A 86 -1.18 25.62 -2.93
C ALA A 86 -1.24 26.89 -3.79
N LYS A 87 -1.48 26.75 -5.11
CA LYS A 87 -1.65 27.89 -6.02
C LYS A 87 -2.80 28.80 -5.60
N ASN A 88 -3.94 28.22 -5.20
CA ASN A 88 -5.09 28.97 -4.72
C ASN A 88 -4.82 29.65 -3.36
N ARG A 89 -4.13 28.96 -2.44
CA ARG A 89 -3.71 29.51 -1.15
C ARG A 89 -2.76 30.70 -1.33
N ALA A 90 -1.77 30.58 -2.20
CA ALA A 90 -0.84 31.67 -2.53
C ALA A 90 -1.57 32.89 -3.12
N ARG A 91 -2.53 32.67 -4.04
CA ARG A 91 -3.38 33.76 -4.58
C ARG A 91 -4.20 34.45 -3.49
N ARG A 92 -4.78 33.69 -2.55
CA ARG A 92 -5.55 34.25 -1.42
C ARG A 92 -4.65 35.04 -0.45
N GLN A 93 -3.47 34.51 -0.13
CA GLN A 93 -2.50 35.20 0.73
C GLN A 93 -2.02 36.51 0.10
N LYS A 94 -1.68 36.53 -1.19
CA LYS A 94 -1.32 37.76 -1.91
C LYS A 94 -2.46 38.79 -1.90
N ARG A 95 -3.71 38.37 -2.12
CA ARG A 95 -4.89 39.25 -2.02
C ARG A 95 -5.08 39.79 -0.60
N LYS A 96 -4.88 38.97 0.44
CA LYS A 96 -4.97 39.37 1.84
C LYS A 96 -3.89 40.40 2.18
N GLN A 97 -2.64 40.16 1.77
CA GLN A 97 -1.53 41.10 1.95
C GLN A 97 -1.79 42.43 1.24
N ASN A 98 -2.23 42.39 -0.03
CA ASN A 98 -2.56 43.61 -0.78
C ASN A 98 -3.70 44.41 -0.12
N ARG A 99 -4.73 43.74 0.40
CA ARG A 99 -5.82 44.40 1.14
C ARG A 99 -5.32 45.02 2.46
N ALA A 100 -4.48 44.30 3.21
CA ALA A 100 -3.88 44.82 4.44
C ALA A 100 -2.98 46.03 4.16
N ASN A 101 -2.16 45.99 3.11
CA ASN A 101 -1.31 47.11 2.71
C ASN A 101 -2.15 48.31 2.26
N ARG A 102 -3.23 48.11 1.50
CA ARG A 102 -4.16 49.20 1.14
C ARG A 102 -4.81 49.82 2.37
N ALA A 103 -5.27 49.02 3.33
CA ALA A 103 -5.85 49.53 4.56
C ALA A 103 -4.84 50.34 5.39
N LYS A 104 -3.58 49.89 5.47
CA LYS A 104 -2.48 50.63 6.11
C LYS A 104 -2.21 51.97 5.41
N ASN A 105 -2.08 51.98 4.09
CA ASN A 105 -1.84 53.21 3.32
C ASN A 105 -3.01 54.21 3.46
N ILE A 106 -4.25 53.71 3.52
CA ILE A 106 -5.43 54.58 3.77
C ILE A 106 -5.33 55.18 5.18
N ALA A 107 -5.01 54.38 6.19
CA ALA A 107 -4.84 54.86 7.56
C ALA A 107 -3.71 55.91 7.67
N GLU A 108 -2.55 55.66 7.05
CA GLU A 108 -1.41 56.59 7.02
C GLU A 108 -1.75 57.92 6.32
N ASN A 109 -2.48 57.89 5.20
CA ASN A 109 -2.91 59.11 4.53
C ASN A 109 -3.93 59.90 5.37
N THR A 110 -4.88 59.22 6.03
CA THR A 110 -5.85 59.90 6.93
C THR A 110 -5.19 60.50 8.17
N THR A 111 -4.08 59.93 8.66
CA THR A 111 -3.32 60.55 9.76
C THR A 111 -2.54 61.76 9.29
N LEU A 112 -1.92 61.72 8.10
CA LEU A 112 -1.15 62.84 7.55
C LEU A 112 -2.02 64.04 7.18
N ASP A 113 -3.27 63.84 6.75
CA ASP A 113 -4.21 64.94 6.46
C ASP A 113 -4.74 65.60 7.74
N ASN A 114 -4.85 64.86 8.86
CA ASN A 114 -5.28 65.42 10.14
C ASN A 114 -4.18 66.24 10.85
N ASP A 115 -2.90 65.93 10.62
CA ASP A 115 -1.77 66.70 11.19
C ASP A 115 -1.48 68.00 10.44
N LYS A 116 -2.12 68.25 9.28
CA LYS A 116 -1.93 69.46 8.45
C LYS A 116 -3.01 70.53 8.62
N ASN A 117 -4.00 70.32 9.50
CA ASN A 117 -5.03 71.30 9.84
C ASN A 117 -4.83 71.88 11.24
#